data_AF-X5LZF1-F1
#
_entry.id   AF-X5LZF1-F1
#
_cell.length_a   1.000
_cell.length_b   1.000
_cell.length_c   1.000
_cell.angle_alpha   90.00
_cell.angle_beta   90.00
_cell.angle_gamma   90.00
#
_symmetry.space_group_name_H-M   'P 1'
#
loop_
_entity.id
_entity.type
_entity.pdbx_description
1 polymer ?
#
loop_
_entity_poly.entity_id
_entity_poly.type
_entity_poly.pdbx_seq_one_letter_code
_entity_poly.pdbx_strand_id
1 'polypeptide(L)'
;MDYYEAQGQPLSEHIGWLRRNGYEKALMVLPHDGATKDRVHNVSFESALNDAGFETQVIPHQGAGAVKMRIEAVRRILPSVWFHEETTVLCIKN
;
A
#
# COMPACT_ATOMS: atom_id res chain seq x y z
N MET A 1 -1.06 5.91 -16.10
CA MET A 1 -1.50 5.46 -14.76
C MET A 1 -0.28 4.84 -14.13
N ASP A 2 0.19 5.39 -13.02
CA ASP A 2 1.47 4.97 -12.45
C ASP A 2 1.24 3.78 -11.51
N TYR A 3 2.09 2.75 -11.63
CA TYR A 3 2.06 1.55 -10.80
C TYR A 3 3.46 1.27 -10.29
N TYR A 4 3.53 0.88 -9.01
CA TYR A 4 4.79 0.58 -8.33
C TYR A 4 4.60 -0.57 -7.35
N GLU A 5 5.36 -1.63 -7.54
CA GLU A 5 5.48 -2.76 -6.63
C GLU A 5 6.93 -3.20 -6.57
N ALA A 6 7.50 -3.28 -5.36
CA ALA A 6 8.86 -3.76 -5.15
C ALA A 6 8.97 -4.44 -3.77
N GLN A 7 9.85 -5.43 -3.64
CA GLN A 7 10.07 -6.18 -2.41
C GLN A 7 11.57 -6.22 -2.08
N GLY A 8 11.91 -6.20 -0.78
CA GLY A 8 13.30 -6.29 -0.29
C GLY A 8 14.14 -5.02 -0.40
N GLN A 9 13.55 -3.91 -0.87
CA GLN A 9 14.20 -2.60 -0.92
C GLN A 9 13.98 -1.85 0.42
N PRO A 10 14.87 -0.91 0.78
CA PRO A 10 14.63 -0.03 1.91
C PRO A 10 13.46 0.93 1.63
N LEU A 11 12.77 1.37 2.70
CA LEU A 11 11.62 2.29 2.60
C LEU A 11 11.95 3.59 1.84
N SER A 12 13.20 4.06 1.93
CA SER A 12 13.67 5.25 1.21
C SER A 12 13.56 5.13 -0.30
N GLU A 13 13.68 3.92 -0.87
CA GLU A 13 13.53 3.71 -2.32
C GLU A 13 12.07 3.94 -2.75
N HIS A 14 11.13 3.43 -1.95
CA HIS A 14 9.70 3.64 -2.18
C HIS A 14 9.31 5.13 -2.05
N ILE A 15 9.82 5.82 -1.02
CA ILE A 15 9.66 7.28 -0.86
C ILE A 15 10.26 8.05 -2.03
N GLY A 16 11.45 7.65 -2.48
CA GLY A 16 12.11 8.24 -3.64
C GLY A 16 11.27 8.11 -4.91
N TRP A 17 10.67 6.94 -5.14
CA TRP A 17 9.75 6.73 -6.26
C TRP A 17 8.53 7.65 -6.17
N LEU A 18 7.88 7.76 -5.00
CA LEU A 18 6.74 8.65 -4.81
C LEU A 18 7.08 10.10 -5.17
N ARG A 19 8.21 10.62 -4.67
CA ARG A 19 8.63 12.01 -4.94
C ARG A 19 8.97 12.24 -6.41
N ARG A 20 9.69 11.32 -7.05
CA ARG A 20 10.05 11.43 -8.48
C ARG A 20 8.83 11.44 -9.41
N ASN A 21 7.72 10.84 -8.97
CA ASN A 21 6.46 10.77 -9.73
C ASN A 21 5.40 11.77 -9.22
N GLY A 22 5.77 12.76 -8.40
CA GLY A 22 4.87 13.84 -7.97
C GLY A 22 3.82 13.44 -6.91
N TYR A 23 4.01 12.31 -6.22
CA TYR A 23 3.11 11.80 -5.17
C TYR A 23 3.48 12.27 -3.76
N GLU A 24 4.27 13.34 -3.63
CA GLU A 24 4.74 13.89 -2.34
C GLU A 24 3.63 14.30 -1.36
N LYS A 25 2.40 14.49 -1.84
CA LYS A 25 1.21 14.83 -1.03
C LYS A 25 0.18 13.70 -0.97
N ALA A 26 0.53 12.50 -1.41
CA ALA A 26 -0.41 11.38 -1.38
C ALA A 26 -0.69 10.93 0.06
N LEU A 27 -1.95 10.56 0.31
CA LEU A 27 -2.34 9.89 1.55
C LEU A 27 -1.85 8.44 1.53
N MET A 28 -1.05 8.06 2.52
CA MET A 28 -0.53 6.72 2.69
C MET A 28 -1.52 5.88 3.51
N VAL A 29 -2.33 5.07 2.82
CA VAL A 29 -3.30 4.18 3.49
C VAL A 29 -2.63 2.85 3.84
N LEU A 30 -2.45 2.59 5.13
CA LEU A 30 -1.76 1.43 5.66
C LEU A 30 -2.73 0.40 6.24
N PRO A 31 -2.44 -0.92 6.12
CA PRO A 31 -3.19 -1.95 6.83
C PRO A 31 -2.95 -1.89 8.34
N HIS A 32 -3.73 -2.65 9.10
CA HIS A 32 -3.68 -2.68 10.57
C HIS A 32 -2.30 -2.96 11.17
N ASP A 33 -1.46 -3.68 10.44
CA ASP A 33 -0.10 -4.06 10.79
C ASP A 33 0.95 -3.06 10.31
N GLY A 34 0.58 -2.01 9.57
CA GLY A 34 1.47 -0.90 9.22
C GLY A 34 1.93 -0.07 10.42
N ALA A 35 1.21 -0.15 11.55
CA ALA A 35 1.62 0.39 12.84
C ALA A 35 2.61 -0.53 13.59
N THR A 36 2.83 -1.75 13.12
CA THR A 36 3.75 -2.70 13.76
C THR A 36 5.19 -2.28 13.46
N LYS A 37 6.07 -2.38 14.48
CA LYS A 37 7.48 -2.05 14.34
C LYS A 37 8.17 -3.01 13.37
N ASP A 38 9.02 -2.45 12.51
CA ASP A 38 9.94 -3.26 11.73
C ASP A 38 10.85 -4.05 12.69
N ARG A 39 11.16 -5.31 12.36
CA ARG A 39 11.97 -6.18 13.24
C ARG A 39 13.43 -5.71 13.33
N VAL A 40 13.85 -4.85 12.40
CA VAL A 40 15.23 -4.32 12.30
C VAL A 40 15.34 -2.88 12.82
N HIS A 41 14.28 -2.08 12.70
CA HIS A 41 14.25 -0.69 13.16
C HIS A 41 13.06 -0.49 14.10
N ASN A 42 13.28 0.06 15.29
CA ASN A 42 12.27 0.24 16.35
C ASN A 42 11.15 1.26 16.00
N VAL A 43 10.88 1.50 14.72
CA VAL A 43 9.93 2.44 14.14
C VAL A 43 8.86 1.67 13.33
N SER A 44 7.63 2.18 13.29
CA SER A 44 6.57 1.63 12.44
C SER A 44 6.63 2.24 11.04
N PHE A 45 5.98 1.61 10.05
CA PHE A 45 5.84 2.23 8.72
C PHE A 45 5.10 3.56 8.80
N GLU A 46 4.07 3.64 9.65
CA GLU A 46 3.34 4.86 9.93
C GLU A 46 4.27 5.98 10.41
N SER A 47 5.08 5.74 11.46
CA SER A 47 5.98 6.77 11.98
C SER A 47 7.03 7.17 10.96
N ALA A 48 7.60 6.20 10.24
CA ALA A 48 8.62 6.48 9.23
C ALA A 48 8.10 7.28 8.02
N LEU A 49 6.85 7.04 7.60
CA LEU A 49 6.20 7.80 6.53
C LEU A 49 5.80 9.21 6.99
N ASN A 50 5.33 9.34 8.22
CA ASN A 50 5.04 10.64 8.83
C ASN A 50 6.33 11.49 8.98
N ASP A 51 7.43 10.89 9.44
CA ASP A 51 8.74 11.54 9.52
C ASP A 51 9.27 11.96 8.13
N ALA A 52 8.89 11.21 7.09
CA ALA A 52 9.19 11.55 5.69
C ALA A 52 8.27 12.63 5.09
N GLY A 53 7.27 13.11 5.85
CA GLY A 53 6.38 14.20 5.50
C GLY A 53 5.07 13.81 4.83
N PHE A 54 4.70 12.52 4.83
CA PHE A 54 3.43 12.05 4.27
C PHE A 54 2.32 12.06 5.32
N GLU A 55 1.07 12.24 4.88
CA GLU A 55 -0.10 11.94 5.71
C GLU A 55 -0.36 10.43 5.68
N THR A 56 -0.62 9.82 6.84
CA THR A 56 -0.90 8.38 6.94
C THR A 56 -2.30 8.12 7.51
N GLN A 57 -2.97 7.09 7.00
CA GLN A 57 -4.19 6.53 7.58
C GLN A 57 -4.04 5.03 7.80
N VAL A 58 -4.05 4.58 9.05
CA VAL A 58 -4.05 3.15 9.40
C VAL A 58 -5.49 2.63 9.45
N ILE A 59 -5.78 1.61 8.64
CA ILE A 59 -7.07 0.90 8.69
C ILE A 59 -7.00 -0.17 9.78
N PRO A 60 -7.79 -0.06 10.87
CA PRO A 60 -7.72 -1.00 11.98
C PRO A 60 -8.20 -2.40 11.59
N HIS A 61 -7.79 -3.39 12.37
CA HIS A 61 -8.22 -4.77 12.16
C HIS A 61 -9.75 -4.88 12.26
N GLN A 62 -10.39 -5.34 11.18
CA GLN A 62 -11.85 -5.39 11.05
C GLN A 62 -12.50 -6.66 11.61
N GLY A 63 -11.74 -7.47 12.35
CA GLY A 63 -12.25 -8.68 13.01
C GLY A 63 -12.38 -9.91 12.11
N ALA A 64 -12.78 -11.02 12.72
CA ALA A 64 -13.03 -12.28 12.01
C ALA A 64 -14.21 -12.08 11.03
N GLY A 65 -14.02 -12.51 9.77
CA GLY A 65 -15.02 -12.35 8.70
C GLY A 65 -14.79 -11.15 7.77
N ALA A 66 -13.90 -10.21 8.13
CA ALA A 66 -13.60 -9.06 7.28
C ALA A 66 -13.01 -9.42 5.91
N VAL A 67 -12.27 -10.53 5.83
CA VAL A 67 -11.77 -11.05 4.54
C VAL A 67 -12.92 -11.33 3.58
N LYS A 68 -13.98 -12.01 4.04
CA LYS A 68 -15.15 -12.33 3.22
C LYS A 68 -15.88 -11.06 2.77
N MET A 69 -16.04 -10.08 3.68
CA MET A 69 -16.66 -8.80 3.33
C MET A 69 -15.87 -8.04 2.25
N ARG A 70 -14.53 -8.03 2.35
CA ARG A 70 -13.68 -7.41 1.31
C ARG A 70 -13.78 -8.11 -0.03
N ILE A 71 -13.84 -9.45 -0.05
CA ILE A 71 -14.06 -10.23 -1.29
C ILE A 71 -15.39 -9.85 -1.95
N GLU A 72 -16.48 -9.80 -1.17
CA GLU A 72 -17.80 -9.44 -1.71
C GLU A 72 -17.86 -7.98 -2.19
N ALA A 73 -17.19 -7.06 -1.49
CA ALA A 73 -17.06 -5.67 -1.93
C ALA A 73 -16.33 -5.57 -3.28
N VAL A 74 -15.21 -6.27 -3.44
CA VAL A 74 -14.45 -6.32 -4.71
C VAL A 74 -15.31 -6.93 -5.82
N ARG A 75 -15.98 -8.07 -5.58
CA ARG A 75 -16.87 -8.71 -6.57
C ARG A 75 -17.95 -7.77 -7.11
N ARG A 76 -18.47 -6.89 -6.27
CA ARG A 76 -19.50 -5.91 -6.66
C ARG A 76 -18.96 -4.82 -7.58
N ILE A 77 -17.74 -4.35 -7.35
CA ILE A 77 -17.16 -3.22 -8.11
C ILE A 77 -16.33 -3.66 -9.32
N LEU A 78 -15.79 -4.88 -9.30
CA LEU A 78 -14.84 -5.36 -10.31
C LEU A 78 -15.37 -5.29 -11.75
N PRO A 79 -16.65 -5.53 -12.06
CA PRO A 79 -17.18 -5.35 -13.42
C PRO A 79 -17.09 -3.91 -13.95
N SER A 80 -16.86 -2.93 -13.08
CA SER A 80 -16.68 -1.50 -13.41
C SER A 80 -15.22 -1.06 -13.30
N VAL A 81 -14.26 -1.98 -13.13
CA VAL A 81 -12.83 -1.70 -13.05
C VAL A 81 -12.17 -2.05 -14.38
N TRP A 82 -11.33 -1.16 -14.89
CA TRP A 82 -10.49 -1.40 -16.05
C TRP A 82 -9.02 -1.51 -15.63
N PHE A 83 -8.31 -2.49 -16.19
CA PHE A 83 -6.87 -2.65 -16.01
C PHE A 83 -6.12 -2.06 -17.20
N HIS A 84 -5.05 -1.34 -16.93
CA HIS A 84 -4.21 -0.74 -17.97
C HIS A 84 -3.19 -1.76 -18.47
N GLU A 85 -3.43 -2.32 -19.67
CA GLU A 85 -2.67 -3.46 -20.21
C GLU A 85 -1.16 -3.24 -20.20
N GLU A 86 -0.69 -2.08 -20.69
CA GLU A 86 0.75 -1.81 -20.87
C GLU A 86 1.56 -1.81 -19.57
N THR A 87 0.91 -1.49 -18.44
CA THR A 87 1.57 -1.36 -17.13
C THR A 87 1.11 -2.40 -16.12
N THR A 88 0.18 -3.28 -16.48
CA THR A 88 -0.33 -4.34 -15.60
C THR A 88 0.40 -5.64 -15.90
N VAL A 89 1.39 -5.99 -15.08
CA VAL A 89 2.08 -7.28 -15.16
C VAL A 89 1.33 -8.33 -14.34
N LEU A 90 1.05 -9.48 -14.95
CA LEU A 90 0.41 -10.61 -14.28
C LEU A 90 1.39 -11.23 -13.26
N CYS A 91 1.26 -10.90 -11.97
CA CYS A 91 2.08 -11.51 -10.92
C CYS A 91 1.51 -12.89 -10.54
N ILE A 92 1.62 -13.88 -11.43
CA ILE A 92 1.49 -15.30 -11.05
C ILE A 92 2.90 -15.78 -10.72
N LYS A 93 3.27 -15.76 -9.44
CA LYS A 93 4.41 -16.55 -8.95
C LYS A 93 3.94 -18.01 -8.87
N ASN A 94 4.37 -18.83 -9.84
CA ASN A 94 4.31 -20.29 -9.76
C ASN A 94 5.24 -20.81 -8.67
#